data_AF-A0A7Y4YGI8-F1
#
_entry.id   AF-A0A7Y4YGI8-F1
#
_cell.length_a   1.000
_cell.length_b   1.000
_cell.length_c   1.000
_cell.angle_alpha   90.00
_cell.angle_beta   90.00
_cell.angle_gamma   90.00
#
_symmetry.space_group_name_H-M   'P 1'
#
loop_
_entity.id
_entity.type
_entity.pdbx_description
1 polymer ?
#
loop_
_entity_poly.entity_id
_entity_poly.type
_entity_poly.pdbx_seq_one_letter_code
_entity_poly.pdbx_strand_id
1 'polypeptide(L)' 'AETVANGQYPLARPLYLYVNKNQKEQLDPAVWEFVKFVNSRQGQETVARAGFYPMPAVQISKNFEILGHSLVTAHNAAAR' A
#
# COMPACT_ATOMS: atom_id res chain seq x y z
N ALA A 1 18.04 -5.72 -1.47
CA ALA A 1 16.69 -5.13 -1.64
C ALA A 1 16.01 -5.68 -2.90
N GLU A 2 16.65 -5.58 -4.06
CA GLU A 2 16.08 -6.01 -5.35
C GLU A 2 15.65 -7.49 -5.37
N THR A 3 16.50 -8.40 -4.88
CA THR A 3 16.20 -9.84 -4.78
C THR A 3 15.05 -10.17 -3.81
N VAL A 4 14.79 -9.32 -2.82
CA VAL A 4 13.67 -9.49 -1.88
C VAL A 4 12.38 -8.97 -2.50
N ALA A 5 12.47 -7.81 -3.16
CA ALA A 5 11.33 -7.15 -3.80
C ALA A 5 10.78 -7.92 -5.01
N ASN A 6 11.64 -8.61 -5.75
CA ASN A 6 11.26 -9.43 -6.91
C ASN A 6 11.00 -10.92 -6.56
N GLY A 7 11.07 -11.29 -5.27
CA GLY A 7 10.79 -12.65 -4.80
C GLY A 7 11.89 -13.68 -5.05
N GLN A 8 13.06 -13.28 -5.57
CA GLN A 8 14.18 -14.21 -5.81
C GLN A 8 14.87 -14.67 -4.52
N TYR A 9 14.75 -13.91 -3.44
CA TYR A 9 15.26 -14.30 -2.13
C TYR A 9 14.23 -15.18 -1.40
N PRO A 10 14.51 -16.48 -1.20
CA PRO A 10 13.50 -17.46 -0.77
C PRO A 10 13.05 -17.29 0.69
N LEU A 11 13.77 -16.50 1.49
CA LEU A 11 13.44 -16.23 2.90
C LEU A 11 12.78 -14.86 3.10
N ALA A 12 12.29 -14.23 2.03
CA ALA A 12 11.49 -13.01 2.15
C ALA A 12 10.15 -13.32 2.83
N ARG A 13 9.75 -12.47 3.79
CA ARG A 13 8.45 -12.59 4.47
C ARG A 13 7.60 -11.34 4.22
N PRO A 14 6.61 -11.40 3.32
CA PRO A 14 5.63 -10.32 3.21
C PRO A 14 4.77 -10.24 4.48
N LEU A 15 4.48 -9.03 4.92
CA LEU A 15 3.55 -8.76 6.03
C LEU A 15 2.23 -8.26 5.44
N TYR A 16 1.13 -8.91 5.82
CA TYR A 16 -0.19 -8.56 5.33
C TYR A 16 -1.01 -7.87 6.41
N LEU A 17 -1.69 -6.78 6.04
CA LEU A 17 -2.74 -6.18 6.84
C LEU A 17 -4.08 -6.63 6.26
N TYR A 18 -4.93 -7.20 7.12
CA TYR A 18 -6.27 -7.61 6.74
C TYR A 18 -7.25 -6.51 7.09
N VAL A 19 -8.04 -6.08 6.10
CA VAL A 19 -9.09 -5.09 6.26
C VAL A 19 -10.41 -5.78 5.97
N ASN A 20 -11.36 -5.69 6.90
CA ASN A 20 -12.71 -6.15 6.65
C ASN A 20 -13.39 -5.19 5.68
N LYS A 21 -13.45 -5.58 4.40
CA LYS A 21 -14.04 -4.78 3.32
C LYS A 21 -15.25 -5.50 2.75
N ASN A 22 -16.44 -4.96 3.03
CA ASN A 22 -17.66 -5.35 2.33
C ASN A 22 -17.69 -4.67 0.95
N GLN A 23 -18.03 -5.39 -0.11
CA GLN A 23 -18.00 -4.85 -1.48
C GLN A 23 -18.95 -3.65 -1.71
N LYS A 24 -19.98 -3.52 -0.88
CA LYS A 24 -21.01 -2.47 -0.97
C LYS A 24 -20.79 -1.31 0.00
N GLU A 25 -19.87 -1.46 0.96
CA GLU A 25 -19.66 -0.48 2.01
C GLU A 25 -18.31 0.19 1.84
N GLN A 26 -18.26 1.48 2.14
CA GLN A 26 -17.01 2.20 2.21
C GLN A 26 -16.25 1.74 3.45
N LEU A 27 -14.92 1.76 3.38
CA LEU A 27 -14.09 1.51 4.55
C LEU A 27 -14.38 2.57 5.61
N ASP A 28 -14.26 2.16 6.88
CA ASP A 28 -14.25 3.11 7.98
C ASP A 28 -13.22 4.22 7.69
N PRO A 29 -13.59 5.52 7.84
CA PRO A 29 -12.71 6.61 7.48
C PRO A 29 -11.34 6.57 8.17
N ALA A 30 -11.28 6.16 9.44
CA ALA A 30 -10.01 6.07 10.16
C ALA A 30 -9.15 4.92 9.61
N VAL A 31 -9.77 3.80 9.26
CA VAL A 31 -9.09 2.68 8.58
C VAL A 31 -8.57 3.12 7.22
N TRP A 32 -9.35 3.88 6.45
CA TRP A 32 -8.94 4.40 5.16
C TRP A 32 -7.73 5.34 5.26
N GLU A 33 -7.76 6.30 6.21
CA GLU A 33 -6.62 7.19 6.45
C GLU A 33 -5.37 6.41 6.86
N PHE A 34 -5.51 5.41 7.71
CA PHE A 34 -4.38 4.57 8.12
C PHE A 34 -3.79 3.80 6.93
N VAL A 35 -4.63 3.16 6.10
CA VAL A 35 -4.16 2.40 4.95
C VAL A 35 -3.52 3.32 3.89
N LYS A 36 -4.06 4.52 3.68
CA LYS A 36 -3.40 5.55 2.86
C LYS A 36 -2.03 5.93 3.42
N PHE A 37 -1.93 6.16 4.72
CA PHE A 37 -0.67 6.50 5.38
C PHE A 37 0.36 5.38 5.22
N VAL A 38 -0.02 4.11 5.46
CA VAL A 38 0.87 2.95 5.30
C VAL A 38 1.41 2.86 3.87
N ASN A 39 0.57 3.13 2.87
CA ASN A 39 0.95 3.11 1.45
C ASN A 39 1.63 4.42 0.97
N SER A 40 1.74 5.44 1.81
CA SER A 40 2.37 6.71 1.48
C SER A 40 3.89 6.63 1.53
N ARG A 41 4.57 7.61 0.91
CA ARG A 41 6.02 7.76 1.03
C ARG A 41 6.49 7.80 2.50
N GLN A 42 5.81 8.57 3.34
CA GLN A 42 6.15 8.71 4.75
C GLN A 42 6.00 7.39 5.52
N GLY A 43 4.95 6.62 5.22
CA GLY A 43 4.75 5.29 5.78
C GLY A 43 5.90 4.35 5.39
N GLN A 44 6.26 4.33 4.10
CA GLN A 44 7.36 3.51 3.60
C GLN A 44 8.74 3.92 4.16
N GLU A 45 9.00 5.21 4.35
CA GLU A 45 10.21 5.70 5.02
C GLU A 45 10.28 5.24 6.48
N THR A 46 9.13 5.17 7.16
CA THR A 46 9.06 4.66 8.54
C THR A 46 9.35 3.15 8.60
N VAL A 47 8.86 2.38 7.65
CA VAL A 47 9.17 0.95 7.48
C VAL A 47 10.67 0.74 7.24
N ALA A 48 11.28 1.54 6.37
CA ALA A 48 12.71 1.48 6.09
C ALA A 48 13.56 1.78 7.34
N ARG A 49 13.19 2.81 8.11
CA ARG A 49 13.86 3.15 9.39
C ARG A 49 13.72 2.05 10.44
N ALA A 50 12.62 1.29 10.41
CA ALA A 50 12.40 0.15 11.29
C ALA A 50 13.17 -1.13 10.86
N GLY A 51 13.99 -1.06 9.80
CA GLY A 51 14.81 -2.19 9.33
C GLY A 51 14.11 -3.14 8.37
N PHE A 52 12.94 -2.77 7.85
CA PHE A 52 12.21 -3.55 6.85
C PHE A 52 12.45 -3.01 5.44
N TYR A 53 12.21 -3.84 4.44
CA TYR A 53 12.21 -3.40 3.04
C TYR A 53 10.90 -2.69 2.70
N PRO A 54 10.95 -1.47 2.15
CA PRO A 54 9.75 -0.77 1.69
C PRO A 54 9.13 -1.49 0.48
N MET A 55 7.83 -1.32 0.32
CA MET A 55 7.07 -1.88 -0.79
C MET A 55 7.44 -1.20 -2.11
N PRO A 56 7.60 -1.97 -3.21
CA PRO A 56 7.71 -1.40 -4.55
C PRO A 56 6.47 -0.61 -4.95
N ALA A 57 6.64 0.39 -5.82
CA ALA A 57 5.52 1.21 -6.31
C ALA A 57 4.40 0.37 -6.94
N VAL A 58 4.74 -0.71 -7.64
CA VAL A 58 3.77 -1.66 -8.23
C VAL A 58 2.89 -2.30 -7.17
N GLN A 59 3.45 -2.67 -6.02
CA GLN A 59 2.69 -3.25 -4.91
C GLN A 59 1.75 -2.21 -4.28
N ILE A 60 2.21 -0.96 -4.13
CA ILE A 60 1.40 0.14 -3.61
C ILE A 60 0.19 0.41 -4.53
N SER A 61 0.41 0.49 -5.85
CA SER A 61 -0.68 0.65 -6.82
C SER A 61 -1.69 -0.48 -6.72
N LYS A 62 -1.22 -1.73 -6.66
CA LYS A 62 -2.07 -2.92 -6.51
C LYS A 62 -2.88 -2.90 -5.21
N ASN A 63 -2.31 -2.43 -4.11
CA ASN A 63 -3.02 -2.29 -2.84
C ASN A 63 -4.23 -1.36 -2.98
N PHE A 64 -4.04 -0.19 -3.59
CA PHE A 64 -5.13 0.77 -3.81
C PHE A 64 -6.23 0.19 -4.73
N GLU A 65 -5.85 -0.50 -5.81
CA GLU A 65 -6.80 -1.17 -6.70
C GLU A 65 -7.68 -2.19 -5.95
N ILE A 66 -7.07 -3.04 -5.10
CA ILE A 66 -7.79 -4.02 -4.28
C ILE A 66 -8.76 -3.32 -3.30
N LEU A 67 -8.36 -2.16 -2.78
CA LEU A 67 -9.20 -1.34 -1.90
C LEU A 67 -10.32 -0.61 -2.66
N GLY A 68 -10.33 -0.66 -3.99
CA GLY A 68 -11.35 -0.02 -4.84
C GLY A 68 -11.02 1.42 -5.23
N HIS A 69 -9.77 1.83 -5.07
CA HIS A 69 -9.30 3.17 -5.42
C HIS A 69 -8.19 3.04 -6.47
N SER A 70 -8.36 3.58 -7.67
CA SER A 70 -7.26 3.62 -8.63
C SER A 70 -6.39 4.87 -8.38
N LEU A 71 -5.07 4.71 -8.27
CA LEU A 71 -4.13 5.83 -8.22
C LEU A 71 -4.20 6.71 -9.49
N VAL A 72 -4.67 6.15 -10.61
CA VAL A 72 -4.87 6.89 -11.87
C VAL A 72 -5.97 7.95 -11.73
N THR A 73 -6.96 7.72 -10.86
CA THR A 73 -8.06 8.68 -10.66
C THR A 73 -7.63 9.90 -9.84
N ALA A 74 -6.65 9.76 -8.94
CA ALA A 74 -6.19 10.84 -8.07
C ALA A 74 -5.43 11.95 -8.83
N HIS A 75 -4.69 11.61 -9.89
CA HIS A 75 -3.95 12.60 -10.67
C HIS A 75 -4.87 13.52 -11.50
N ASN A 76 -6.06 13.03 -11.90
CA ASN A 76 -7.05 13.83 -12.63
C ASN A 76 -7.97 14.66 -11.73
N ALA A 77 -8.07 14.34 -10.43
CA ALA A 77 -8.88 15.09 -9.47
C ALA A 77 -8.18 16.36 -8.95
N ALA A 78 -6.85 16.41 -8.96
CA ALA A 78 -6.06 17.58 -8.55
C ALA A 78 -5.86 18.62 -9.68
N ALA A 79 -6.41 18.37 -10.87
CA ALA A 79 -6.29 19.24 -12.05
C ALA A 79 -7.62 19.96 -12.41
N ARG A 80 -8.55 20.08 -11.45
CA ARG A 80 -9.78 20.89 -11.58
C ARG A 80 -9.95 21.81 -10.38
#